data_AF-A0A9D4VVP0-F1
#
_entry.id   AF-A0A9D4VVP0-F1
#
_cell.length_a   1.000
_cell.length_b   1.000
_cell.length_c   1.000
_cell.angle_alpha   90.00
_cell.angle_beta   90.00
_cell.angle_gamma   90.00
#
_symmetry.space_group_name_H-M   'P 1'
#
loop_
_entity.id
_entity.type
_entity.pdbx_description
1 polymer ?
#
loop_
_entity_poly.entity_id
_entity_poly.type
_entity_poly.pdbx_seq_one_letter_code
_entity_poly.pdbx_strand_id
1 'polypeptide(L)'
;MTTIRTFCCNDLLRFTNVNLDHLTETRDGPTISMSPKALGTELWVTIENEYGPVEWEIGAPGKAYTSWAAQMAVGLDTGVPWDMCKQEDAPDPVIDTCNGYYCENFTPNENNKPKMWTENWSGWYTDFGSGISHRPIKDLAYSVARFIQNRGSFVNYYMYHGGTNFGRTSSGLFIATSYDYDAPIDEYGLVNEPKWGHLRDLHKAIKQCEPALIAVDPTVTYFGKNLEEHVYYISSSVCVAFLANYDTKSAATVTFGNSHHDLPPWSVSILPDCKTEVFNTAKVGVQSIIKTMTPTNITFDWQSYTEDPAFSSEDDSVTAEALWEQINVTRDSSDYLWYLTDVNISPNESFIKNGPSPILTANSAGHVLHVFVNGQLSGTVYGGLDNPKLTFSESVNLKVGNNKISLLSVAVGLPVGLKGESLSLHTIIGSSSVEWTQGSSLAKKQPLTWYKTTFNAPSGNDPLALDMSSTRDRQLRFNLK
;
A
#
# COMPACT_ATOMS: atom_id res chain seq x y z
N MET A 1 -6.03 33.47 9.04
CA MET A 1 -6.64 32.78 10.20
C MET A 1 -7.06 31.40 9.76
N THR A 2 -6.82 30.39 10.59
CA THR A 2 -6.85 28.98 10.18
C THR A 2 -8.26 28.42 10.23
N THR A 3 -8.79 27.98 9.07
CA THR A 3 -10.01 27.14 9.01
C THR A 3 -9.74 25.92 8.13
N ILE A 4 -8.65 25.20 8.44
CA ILE A 4 -8.57 23.78 8.07
C ILE A 4 -9.73 23.13 8.82
N ARG A 5 -10.79 22.77 8.09
CA ARG A 5 -11.94 22.10 8.71
C ARG A 5 -11.48 20.71 9.14
N THR A 6 -11.63 20.44 10.43
CA THR A 6 -11.55 19.08 10.98
C THR A 6 -12.62 18.22 10.31
N PHE A 7 -12.27 17.51 9.24
CA PHE A 7 -13.06 16.37 8.79
C PHE A 7 -13.06 15.36 9.94
N CYS A 8 -14.23 14.87 10.31
CA CYS A 8 -14.44 14.31 11.65
C CYS A 8 -13.62 13.04 11.92
N CYS A 9 -12.52 13.18 12.67
CA CYS A 9 -11.95 12.07 13.44
C CYS A 9 -13.04 11.41 14.30
N ASN A 10 -14.01 12.17 14.80
CA ASN A 10 -15.15 11.67 15.58
C ASN A 10 -16.05 10.67 14.85
N ASP A 11 -16.06 10.63 13.51
CA ASP A 11 -16.83 9.63 12.76
C ASP A 11 -15.97 8.40 12.43
N LEU A 12 -14.69 8.59 12.05
CA LEU A 12 -13.72 7.48 11.95
C LEU A 12 -13.54 6.72 13.28
N LEU A 13 -13.44 7.43 14.40
CA LEU A 13 -13.40 6.90 15.78
C LEU A 13 -14.72 6.26 16.22
N ARG A 14 -15.80 6.35 15.44
CA ARG A 14 -17.06 5.63 15.69
C ARG A 14 -17.22 4.34 14.88
N PHE A 15 -16.38 4.13 13.87
CA PHE A 15 -16.50 2.97 12.97
C PHE A 15 -15.26 2.07 12.91
N THR A 16 -14.13 2.49 13.48
CA THR A 16 -13.08 1.56 13.95
C THR A 16 -13.49 0.81 15.23
N ASN A 17 -14.37 1.41 16.04
CA ASN A 17 -14.78 0.88 17.34
C ASN A 17 -15.88 -0.18 17.25
N VAL A 18 -15.47 -1.40 16.88
CA VAL A 18 -16.25 -2.63 17.09
C VAL A 18 -15.98 -3.22 18.50
N ASN A 19 -15.30 -2.52 19.41
CA ASN A 19 -15.09 -2.94 20.80
C ASN A 19 -14.89 -1.71 21.72
N LEU A 20 -15.69 -1.51 22.78
CA LEU A 20 -15.54 -0.35 23.69
C LEU A 20 -15.99 -0.55 25.16
N ASP A 21 -17.13 -1.17 25.46
CA ASP A 21 -17.78 -0.96 26.78
C ASP A 21 -17.51 -2.01 27.89
N HIS A 22 -17.09 -3.25 27.60
CA HIS A 22 -17.17 -4.37 28.58
C HIS A 22 -15.90 -5.24 28.75
N LEU A 23 -14.69 -4.71 28.54
CA LEU A 23 -13.43 -5.44 28.82
C LEU A 23 -13.03 -5.52 30.32
N THR A 24 -13.96 -5.31 31.27
CA THR A 24 -13.64 -5.20 32.72
C THR A 24 -14.55 -5.98 33.67
N GLU A 25 -15.40 -6.90 33.20
CA GLU A 25 -16.15 -7.82 34.08
C GLU A 25 -15.70 -9.28 33.93
N THR A 26 -15.50 -9.94 35.08
CA THR A 26 -14.87 -11.26 35.18
C THR A 26 -15.80 -12.41 34.79
N ARG A 27 -15.40 -13.25 33.82
CA ARG A 27 -15.87 -14.63 33.64
C ARG A 27 -14.92 -15.46 32.77
N ASP A 28 -15.11 -16.77 32.80
CA ASP A 28 -14.13 -17.80 32.45
C ASP A 28 -13.88 -17.98 30.92
N GLY A 29 -13.33 -16.95 30.28
CA GLY A 29 -12.79 -16.99 28.92
C GLY A 29 -11.44 -16.25 28.83
N PRO A 30 -10.62 -16.52 27.80
CA PRO A 30 -9.32 -15.87 27.61
C PRO A 30 -9.50 -14.36 27.40
N THR A 31 -9.22 -13.59 28.45
CA THR A 31 -9.48 -12.15 28.52
C THR A 31 -8.17 -11.37 28.56
N ILE A 32 -8.02 -10.42 27.62
CA ILE A 32 -6.93 -9.43 27.65
C ILE A 32 -7.14 -8.53 28.88
N SER A 33 -6.24 -8.62 29.87
CA SER A 33 -6.24 -7.72 31.02
C SER A 33 -5.48 -6.43 30.69
N MET A 34 -6.19 -5.37 30.33
CA MET A 34 -5.59 -4.03 30.20
C MET A 34 -5.18 -3.49 31.59
N SER A 35 -3.99 -2.92 31.70
CA SER A 35 -3.51 -2.39 32.98
C SER A 35 -4.03 -0.97 33.23
N PRO A 36 -4.09 -0.50 34.50
CA PRO A 36 -4.42 0.90 34.83
C PRO A 36 -3.45 1.97 34.29
N LYS A 37 -2.39 1.59 33.54
CA LYS A 37 -1.48 2.52 32.86
C LYS A 37 -1.96 2.91 31.46
N ALA A 38 -2.89 2.16 30.86
CA ALA A 38 -3.46 2.45 29.55
C ALA A 38 -4.36 3.71 29.65
N LEU A 39 -3.74 4.89 29.44
CA LEU A 39 -4.37 6.21 29.61
C LEU A 39 -4.77 6.87 28.28
N GLY A 40 -4.92 6.07 27.21
CA GLY A 40 -5.20 6.54 25.85
C GLY A 40 -6.12 5.60 25.07
N THR A 41 -6.21 5.81 23.76
CA THR A 41 -7.03 5.01 22.82
C THR A 41 -6.28 3.81 22.22
N GLU A 42 -5.08 3.52 22.71
CA GLU A 42 -4.24 2.40 22.28
C GLU A 42 -4.67 1.13 23.01
N LEU A 43 -4.89 0.03 22.28
CA LEU A 43 -5.48 -1.21 22.82
C LEU A 43 -4.52 -2.42 22.78
N TRP A 44 -3.52 -2.38 21.92
CA TRP A 44 -2.34 -3.27 21.81
C TRP A 44 -1.29 -2.56 20.94
N VAL A 45 -0.07 -3.11 20.85
CA VAL A 45 1.00 -2.60 19.98
C VAL A 45 1.68 -3.76 19.23
N THR A 46 1.93 -3.60 17.93
CA THR A 46 2.65 -4.61 17.14
C THR A 46 4.17 -4.39 17.25
N ILE A 47 4.95 -5.46 17.40
CA ILE A 47 6.42 -5.45 17.27
C ILE A 47 6.80 -6.28 16.04
N GLU A 48 7.80 -5.83 15.27
CA GLU A 48 8.14 -6.39 13.95
C GLU A 48 6.96 -6.41 12.95
N ASN A 49 7.19 -6.90 11.73
CA ASN A 49 6.13 -7.11 10.75
C ASN A 49 6.44 -8.28 9.79
N GLU A 50 5.65 -9.36 9.85
CA GLU A 50 5.80 -10.58 9.04
C GLU A 50 7.21 -11.21 9.08
N TYR A 51 7.81 -11.23 10.27
CA TYR A 51 9.20 -11.67 10.43
C TYR A 51 9.39 -13.20 10.40
N GLY A 52 8.38 -14.01 10.77
CA GLY A 52 8.49 -15.48 10.81
C GLY A 52 9.01 -16.15 9.51
N PRO A 53 8.54 -15.76 8.31
CA PRO A 53 9.12 -16.19 7.04
C PRO A 53 10.61 -15.83 6.86
N VAL A 54 11.04 -14.65 7.31
CA VAL A 54 12.45 -14.20 7.25
C VAL A 54 13.31 -14.97 8.25
N GLU A 55 12.79 -15.15 9.47
CA GLU A 55 13.39 -15.98 10.50
C GLU A 55 13.63 -17.42 10.02
N TRP A 56 12.65 -18.01 9.32
CA TRP A 56 12.77 -19.35 8.76
C TRP A 56 13.92 -19.45 7.74
N GLU A 57 14.12 -18.42 6.90
CA GLU A 57 15.21 -18.38 5.93
C GLU A 57 16.59 -18.21 6.59
N ILE A 58 16.72 -17.32 7.58
CA ILE A 58 18.02 -17.03 8.22
C ILE A 58 18.36 -17.98 9.39
N GLY A 59 17.37 -18.69 9.94
CA GLY A 59 17.53 -19.73 10.94
C GLY A 59 17.85 -19.23 12.36
N ALA A 60 18.89 -19.80 12.99
CA ALA A 60 19.18 -19.58 14.41
C ALA A 60 19.43 -18.11 14.84
N PRO A 61 20.05 -17.24 14.03
CA PRO A 61 20.11 -15.79 14.31
C PRO A 61 18.71 -15.14 14.34
N GLY A 62 17.79 -15.60 13.49
CA GLY A 62 16.39 -15.15 13.50
C GLY A 62 15.69 -15.51 14.81
N LYS A 63 15.80 -16.76 15.26
CA LYS A 63 15.27 -17.22 16.56
C LYS A 63 15.78 -16.41 17.75
N ALA A 64 17.06 -16.04 17.73
CA ALA A 64 17.65 -15.18 18.74
C ALA A 64 17.11 -13.74 18.68
N TYR A 65 16.88 -13.21 17.47
CA TYR A 65 16.31 -11.88 17.25
C TYR A 65 14.83 -11.80 17.67
N THR A 66 13.99 -12.74 17.25
CA THR A 66 12.56 -12.82 17.63
C THR A 66 12.39 -12.89 19.14
N SER A 67 13.18 -13.73 19.80
CA SER A 67 13.24 -13.80 21.27
C SER A 67 13.62 -12.46 21.91
N TRP A 68 14.61 -11.76 21.33
CA TRP A 68 15.06 -10.44 21.82
C TRP A 68 14.02 -9.33 21.58
N ALA A 69 13.42 -9.26 20.39
CA ALA A 69 12.48 -8.21 20.00
C ALA A 69 11.21 -8.26 20.86
N ALA A 70 10.63 -9.44 21.05
CA ALA A 70 9.49 -9.65 21.93
C ALA A 70 9.80 -9.31 23.40
N GLN A 71 10.94 -9.77 23.93
CA GLN A 71 11.37 -9.45 25.31
C GLN A 71 11.62 -7.95 25.50
N MET A 72 12.21 -7.28 24.51
CA MET A 72 12.46 -5.84 24.51
C MET A 72 11.13 -5.06 24.53
N ALA A 73 10.20 -5.40 23.63
CA ALA A 73 8.92 -4.72 23.49
C ALA A 73 8.04 -4.89 24.74
N VAL A 74 7.88 -6.12 25.24
CA VAL A 74 7.15 -6.40 26.50
C VAL A 74 7.83 -5.71 27.68
N GLY A 75 9.17 -5.61 27.68
CA GLY A 75 9.97 -4.88 28.66
C GLY A 75 9.74 -3.36 28.68
N LEU A 76 9.05 -2.78 27.70
CA LEU A 76 8.65 -1.37 27.70
C LEU A 76 7.46 -1.06 28.63
N ASP A 77 6.74 -2.09 29.12
CA ASP A 77 5.67 -1.95 30.13
C ASP A 77 4.60 -0.90 29.73
N THR A 78 4.19 -0.96 28.47
CA THR A 78 3.15 -0.11 27.83
C THR A 78 1.78 -0.24 28.48
N GLY A 79 1.53 -1.35 29.19
CA GLY A 79 0.28 -1.60 29.90
C GLY A 79 -0.87 -2.17 29.06
N VAL A 80 -0.60 -2.49 27.79
CA VAL A 80 -1.47 -3.16 26.81
C VAL A 80 -0.73 -4.36 26.19
N PRO A 81 -1.41 -5.33 25.53
CA PRO A 81 -0.75 -6.45 24.87
C PRO A 81 0.21 -6.05 23.75
N TRP A 82 1.10 -6.97 23.42
CA TRP A 82 1.92 -6.93 22.22
C TRP A 82 1.53 -8.04 21.25
N ASP A 83 1.64 -7.76 19.94
CA ASP A 83 1.34 -8.73 18.88
C ASP A 83 2.45 -8.80 17.81
N MET A 84 2.52 -9.92 17.08
CA MET A 84 3.46 -10.18 15.98
C MET A 84 2.74 -10.90 14.83
N CYS A 85 2.62 -10.24 13.67
CA CYS A 85 1.97 -10.83 12.50
C CYS A 85 2.86 -11.86 11.77
N LYS A 86 2.25 -12.96 11.32
CA LYS A 86 2.90 -14.14 10.72
C LYS A 86 4.08 -14.72 11.53
N GLN A 87 3.99 -14.71 12.87
CA GLN A 87 5.06 -15.22 13.75
C GLN A 87 4.58 -16.44 14.57
N GLU A 88 4.62 -17.64 13.98
CA GLU A 88 4.08 -18.87 14.59
C GLU A 88 4.71 -19.22 15.96
N ASP A 89 5.94 -18.79 16.24
CA ASP A 89 6.63 -18.99 17.53
C ASP A 89 6.85 -17.70 18.33
N ALA A 90 5.96 -16.71 18.17
CA ALA A 90 5.93 -15.51 19.01
C ALA A 90 5.88 -15.88 20.51
N PRO A 91 6.88 -15.50 21.32
CA PRO A 91 6.99 -15.96 22.69
C PRO A 91 6.08 -15.20 23.64
N ASP A 92 5.61 -15.88 24.68
CA ASP A 92 4.73 -15.30 25.69
C ASP A 92 5.30 -14.03 26.37
N PRO A 93 4.46 -13.01 26.64
CA PRO A 93 2.99 -12.96 26.46
C PRO A 93 2.53 -12.43 25.08
N VAL A 94 3.38 -12.44 24.04
CA VAL A 94 3.05 -11.87 22.73
C VAL A 94 2.02 -12.74 21.99
N ILE A 95 1.07 -12.09 21.33
CA ILE A 95 0.01 -12.72 20.52
C ILE A 95 0.50 -12.84 19.06
N ASP A 96 0.48 -14.04 18.49
CA ASP A 96 0.70 -14.22 17.06
C ASP A 96 -0.58 -13.92 16.26
N THR A 97 -0.44 -13.24 15.12
CA THR A 97 -1.57 -12.70 14.35
C THR A 97 -1.50 -13.02 12.86
N CYS A 98 -2.67 -13.12 12.20
CA CYS A 98 -2.76 -13.55 10.80
C CYS A 98 -2.98 -12.40 9.83
N ASN A 99 -2.34 -12.48 8.66
CA ASN A 99 -2.41 -11.53 7.56
C ASN A 99 -2.70 -12.26 6.24
N GLY A 100 -3.68 -11.78 5.46
CA GLY A 100 -4.04 -12.38 4.18
C GLY A 100 -5.41 -11.97 3.63
N TYR A 101 -5.81 -12.60 2.52
CA TYR A 101 -7.20 -12.54 2.03
C TYR A 101 -8.16 -13.39 2.89
N TYR A 102 -7.64 -14.40 3.60
CA TYR A 102 -8.39 -15.41 4.34
C TYR A 102 -7.57 -15.90 5.54
N CYS A 103 -8.15 -15.86 6.74
CA CYS A 103 -7.54 -16.33 7.99
C CYS A 103 -8.46 -17.26 8.79
N GLU A 104 -9.54 -17.82 8.21
CA GLU A 104 -10.55 -18.56 8.98
C GLU A 104 -10.01 -19.83 9.66
N ASN A 105 -8.94 -20.42 9.14
CA ASN A 105 -8.28 -21.61 9.71
C ASN A 105 -7.07 -21.25 10.59
N PHE A 106 -6.71 -19.96 10.71
CA PHE A 106 -5.69 -19.54 11.66
C PHE A 106 -6.10 -19.90 13.08
N THR A 107 -5.12 -20.32 13.87
CA THR A 107 -5.23 -20.58 15.31
C THR A 107 -3.94 -20.04 15.92
N PRO A 108 -3.99 -19.19 16.96
CA PRO A 108 -2.78 -18.69 17.59
C PRO A 108 -2.00 -19.81 18.27
N ASN A 109 -0.72 -19.56 18.55
CA ASN A 109 0.23 -20.59 18.98
C ASN A 109 -0.04 -21.17 20.38
N GLU A 110 -0.84 -20.48 21.20
CA GLU A 110 -1.39 -21.00 22.45
C GLU A 110 -2.92 -20.82 22.56
N ASN A 111 -3.60 -21.79 23.18
CA ASN A 111 -5.07 -21.82 23.33
C ASN A 111 -5.65 -20.72 24.25
N ASN A 112 -4.79 -19.99 24.96
CA ASN A 112 -5.11 -18.85 25.82
C ASN A 112 -5.10 -17.51 25.07
N LYS A 113 -4.59 -17.46 23.83
CA LYS A 113 -4.48 -16.26 23.01
C LYS A 113 -5.74 -16.05 22.16
N PRO A 114 -6.16 -14.80 21.92
CA PRO A 114 -7.30 -14.51 21.06
C PRO A 114 -6.93 -14.69 19.58
N LYS A 115 -7.87 -15.18 18.78
CA LYS A 115 -7.69 -15.33 17.33
C LYS A 115 -7.88 -13.98 16.64
N MET A 116 -6.78 -13.40 16.15
CA MET A 116 -6.71 -12.03 15.59
C MET A 116 -6.26 -12.03 14.13
N TRP A 117 -6.89 -11.18 13.32
CA TRP A 117 -6.58 -10.95 11.90
C TRP A 117 -6.19 -9.49 11.68
N THR A 118 -4.89 -9.22 11.60
CA THR A 118 -4.26 -7.89 11.55
C THR A 118 -4.32 -7.25 10.16
N GLU A 119 -4.31 -8.04 9.09
CA GLU A 119 -4.49 -7.55 7.72
C GLU A 119 -5.47 -8.40 6.92
N ASN A 120 -6.75 -8.01 6.88
CA ASN A 120 -7.69 -8.51 5.88
C ASN A 120 -7.57 -7.65 4.62
N TRP A 121 -6.88 -8.18 3.60
CA TRP A 121 -6.54 -7.42 2.40
C TRP A 121 -7.78 -6.98 1.61
N SER A 122 -8.06 -5.67 1.58
CA SER A 122 -9.27 -5.08 0.98
C SER A 122 -9.28 -5.09 -0.56
N GLY A 123 -8.12 -5.38 -1.14
CA GLY A 123 -7.73 -5.26 -2.54
C GLY A 123 -6.23 -5.58 -2.61
N TRP A 124 -5.46 -4.84 -3.41
CA TRP A 124 -3.99 -4.93 -3.43
C TRP A 124 -3.38 -3.56 -3.77
N TYR A 125 -2.09 -3.38 -3.50
CA TYR A 125 -1.37 -2.20 -3.97
C TYR A 125 -1.31 -2.16 -5.51
N THR A 126 -1.06 -0.97 -6.07
CA THR A 126 -0.79 -0.80 -7.51
C THR A 126 0.69 -0.40 -7.69
N ASP A 127 1.39 -1.06 -8.61
CA ASP A 127 2.74 -0.74 -9.03
C ASP A 127 2.77 -0.04 -10.41
N PHE A 128 3.83 0.71 -10.68
CA PHE A 128 4.02 1.41 -11.95
C PHE A 128 4.27 0.44 -13.11
N GLY A 129 3.20 0.15 -13.87
CA GLY A 129 3.22 -0.72 -15.05
C GLY A 129 2.05 -1.71 -15.07
N SER A 130 1.46 -1.99 -13.91
CA SER A 130 0.35 -2.93 -13.74
C SER A 130 -1.03 -2.27 -13.84
N GLY A 131 -2.07 -3.10 -13.90
CA GLY A 131 -3.46 -2.67 -13.78
C GLY A 131 -3.89 -2.54 -12.32
N ILE A 132 -4.89 -1.70 -12.05
CA ILE A 132 -5.48 -1.54 -10.71
C ILE A 132 -6.13 -2.87 -10.27
N SER A 133 -5.76 -3.34 -9.08
CA SER A 133 -6.33 -4.56 -8.49
C SER A 133 -7.61 -4.26 -7.72
N HIS A 134 -8.58 -5.17 -7.78
CA HIS A 134 -9.86 -5.04 -7.07
C HIS A 134 -10.26 -6.37 -6.41
N ARG A 135 -10.79 -6.30 -5.18
CA ARG A 135 -11.37 -7.44 -4.46
C ARG A 135 -12.89 -7.26 -4.33
N PRO A 136 -13.71 -8.20 -4.87
CA PRO A 136 -15.16 -8.11 -4.77
C PRO A 136 -15.66 -8.03 -3.33
N ILE A 137 -16.53 -7.07 -3.05
CA ILE A 137 -17.15 -6.89 -1.72
C ILE A 137 -17.81 -8.17 -1.18
N LYS A 138 -18.41 -9.01 -2.05
CA LYS A 138 -19.01 -10.28 -1.63
C LYS A 138 -17.99 -11.24 -1.01
N ASP A 139 -16.79 -11.28 -1.60
CA ASP A 139 -15.67 -12.10 -1.13
C ASP A 139 -15.07 -11.53 0.17
N LEU A 140 -14.86 -10.21 0.24
CA LEU A 140 -14.37 -9.55 1.44
C LEU A 140 -15.33 -9.70 2.63
N ALA A 141 -16.64 -9.54 2.41
CA ALA A 141 -17.65 -9.76 3.45
C ALA A 141 -17.76 -11.24 3.86
N TYR A 142 -17.64 -12.17 2.89
CA TYR A 142 -17.62 -13.60 3.15
C TYR A 142 -16.42 -14.03 3.99
N SER A 143 -15.22 -13.53 3.69
CA SER A 143 -14.00 -13.88 4.43
C SER A 143 -14.07 -13.42 5.89
N VAL A 144 -14.57 -12.21 6.14
CA VAL A 144 -14.85 -11.69 7.50
C VAL A 144 -15.85 -12.59 8.22
N ALA A 145 -17.02 -12.87 7.64
CA ALA A 145 -18.04 -13.68 8.28
C ALA A 145 -17.54 -15.11 8.60
N ARG A 146 -16.78 -15.71 7.67
CA ARG A 146 -16.20 -17.05 7.82
C ARG A 146 -15.08 -17.11 8.87
N PHE A 147 -14.37 -16.01 9.11
CA PHE A 147 -13.44 -15.87 10.23
C PHE A 147 -14.18 -15.71 11.57
N ILE A 148 -15.13 -14.77 11.66
CA ILE A 148 -15.90 -14.49 12.88
C ILE A 148 -16.69 -15.73 13.34
N GLN A 149 -17.37 -16.43 12.44
CA GLN A 149 -18.13 -17.64 12.80
C GLN A 149 -17.23 -18.72 13.43
N ASN A 150 -15.96 -18.81 13.00
CA ASN A 150 -14.97 -19.77 13.51
C ASN A 150 -14.05 -19.14 14.58
N ARG A 151 -14.67 -18.58 15.64
CA ARG A 151 -14.02 -18.03 16.83
C ARG A 151 -13.09 -16.83 16.58
N GLY A 152 -13.25 -16.16 15.44
CA GLY A 152 -12.49 -14.95 15.11
C GLY A 152 -12.91 -13.77 15.98
N SER A 153 -11.94 -13.15 16.66
CA SER A 153 -12.21 -12.11 17.69
C SER A 153 -11.82 -10.69 17.28
N PHE A 154 -10.92 -10.54 16.31
CA PHE A 154 -10.48 -9.26 15.78
C PHE A 154 -10.22 -9.35 14.27
N VAL A 155 -10.67 -8.36 13.51
CA VAL A 155 -10.40 -8.20 12.07
C VAL A 155 -10.14 -6.73 11.75
N ASN A 156 -8.96 -6.42 11.22
CA ASN A 156 -8.64 -5.12 10.62
C ASN A 156 -8.65 -5.20 9.09
N TYR A 157 -9.06 -4.11 8.43
CA TYR A 157 -9.04 -3.99 6.97
C TYR A 157 -7.76 -3.30 6.52
N TYR A 158 -6.91 -4.04 5.81
CA TYR A 158 -5.72 -3.49 5.16
C TYR A 158 -6.04 -3.32 3.66
N MET A 159 -6.56 -2.18 3.18
CA MET A 159 -6.74 -0.90 3.87
C MET A 159 -8.23 -0.55 4.04
N TYR A 160 -8.59 0.10 5.15
CA TYR A 160 -9.89 0.76 5.29
C TYR A 160 -9.95 2.09 4.51
N HIS A 161 -8.81 2.80 4.50
CA HIS A 161 -8.47 3.90 3.61
C HIS A 161 -6.97 3.78 3.29
N GLY A 162 -6.61 3.69 2.01
CA GLY A 162 -5.21 3.54 1.60
C GLY A 162 -4.50 4.86 1.30
N GLY A 163 -5.18 5.81 0.64
CA GLY A 163 -4.67 7.16 0.40
C GLY A 163 -3.60 7.24 -0.70
N THR A 164 -2.63 8.14 -0.51
CA THR A 164 -1.60 8.51 -1.50
C THR A 164 -0.21 8.48 -0.86
N ASN A 165 0.74 7.84 -1.55
CA ASN A 165 2.17 7.88 -1.26
C ASN A 165 2.77 9.24 -1.65
N PHE A 166 2.48 10.28 -0.85
CA PHE A 166 2.91 11.65 -1.13
C PHE A 166 4.43 11.84 -1.13
N GLY A 167 4.90 12.79 -1.94
CA GLY A 167 6.30 13.18 -1.99
C GLY A 167 7.17 12.16 -2.71
N ARG A 168 8.29 11.79 -2.08
CA ARG A 168 9.38 11.01 -2.70
C ARG A 168 10.08 10.05 -1.73
N THR A 169 9.46 9.79 -0.57
CA THR A 169 9.98 9.00 0.57
C THR A 169 8.88 8.13 1.22
N SER A 170 7.86 7.74 0.44
CA SER A 170 6.64 7.12 0.96
C SER A 170 6.29 5.81 0.26
N SER A 171 6.33 5.77 -1.07
CA SER A 171 6.20 4.52 -1.83
C SER A 171 7.47 3.68 -1.76
N GLY A 172 7.29 2.37 -1.51
CA GLY A 172 8.35 1.38 -1.71
C GLY A 172 8.60 1.07 -3.19
N LEU A 173 9.57 0.18 -3.46
CA LEU A 173 10.03 -0.25 -4.79
C LEU A 173 8.89 -0.34 -5.83
N PHE A 174 8.94 0.46 -6.90
CA PHE A 174 7.93 0.52 -7.98
C PHE A 174 6.46 0.77 -7.57
N ILE A 175 6.12 0.94 -6.28
CA ILE A 175 4.75 1.20 -5.84
C ILE A 175 4.29 2.58 -6.35
N ALA A 176 3.06 2.64 -6.87
CA ALA A 176 2.48 3.84 -7.42
C ALA A 176 2.29 4.95 -6.37
N THR A 177 2.13 6.19 -6.84
CA THR A 177 1.74 7.31 -5.99
C THR A 177 0.36 7.08 -5.36
N SER A 178 -0.57 6.45 -6.08
CA SER A 178 -1.85 6.02 -5.51
C SER A 178 -1.66 4.75 -4.68
N TYR A 179 -2.22 4.74 -3.47
CA TYR A 179 -2.27 3.57 -2.59
C TYR A 179 -3.73 3.18 -2.29
N ASP A 180 -4.66 3.46 -3.20
CA ASP A 180 -6.12 3.27 -3.04
C ASP A 180 -6.52 1.91 -2.45
N TYR A 181 -5.83 0.83 -2.82
CA TYR A 181 -6.03 -0.54 -2.31
C TYR A 181 -7.45 -1.11 -2.52
N ASP A 182 -8.23 -0.53 -3.45
CA ASP A 182 -9.67 -0.79 -3.62
C ASP A 182 -10.41 -0.65 -2.27
N ALA A 183 -9.96 0.27 -1.41
CA ALA A 183 -10.38 0.37 -0.02
C ALA A 183 -11.86 0.79 0.12
N PRO A 184 -12.52 0.50 1.27
CA PRO A 184 -13.85 1.02 1.60
C PRO A 184 -13.96 2.55 1.51
N ILE A 185 -12.89 3.28 1.80
CA ILE A 185 -12.73 4.71 1.54
C ILE A 185 -11.57 4.87 0.54
N ASP A 186 -11.85 5.45 -0.63
CA ASP A 186 -10.85 5.55 -1.71
C ASP A 186 -9.68 6.49 -1.39
N GLU A 187 -8.69 6.55 -2.29
CA GLU A 187 -7.55 7.48 -2.24
C GLU A 187 -7.96 8.93 -1.89
N TYR A 188 -9.12 9.38 -2.38
CA TYR A 188 -9.61 10.75 -2.29
C TYR A 188 -10.48 11.01 -1.05
N GLY A 189 -10.63 10.02 -0.16
CA GLY A 189 -11.48 10.10 1.03
C GLY A 189 -12.98 9.88 0.75
N LEU A 190 -13.34 9.44 -0.45
CA LEU A 190 -14.73 9.20 -0.85
C LEU A 190 -15.15 7.75 -0.62
N VAL A 191 -16.36 7.58 -0.10
CA VAL A 191 -16.98 6.27 0.14
C VAL A 191 -16.97 5.42 -1.14
N ASN A 192 -16.38 4.22 -1.08
CA ASN A 192 -16.37 3.26 -2.17
C ASN A 192 -17.64 2.38 -2.08
N GLU A 193 -18.75 2.83 -2.66
CA GLU A 193 -19.99 2.05 -2.69
C GLU A 193 -20.08 1.12 -3.91
N PRO A 194 -20.41 -0.18 -3.72
CA PRO A 194 -21.14 -0.72 -2.56
C PRO A 194 -20.25 -1.40 -1.49
N LYS A 195 -18.91 -1.24 -1.56
CA LYS A 195 -17.98 -1.90 -0.64
C LYS A 195 -18.18 -1.43 0.80
N TRP A 196 -18.17 -0.12 1.03
CA TRP A 196 -18.31 0.46 2.37
C TRP A 196 -19.65 0.13 3.04
N GLY A 197 -20.76 0.36 2.34
CA GLY A 197 -22.09 0.20 2.90
C GLY A 197 -22.45 -1.25 3.21
N HIS A 198 -21.97 -2.21 2.42
CA HIS A 198 -22.16 -3.63 2.68
C HIS A 198 -21.29 -4.14 3.83
N LEU A 199 -20.07 -3.62 4.00
CA LEU A 199 -19.26 -3.88 5.22
C LEU A 199 -19.91 -3.27 6.47
N ARG A 200 -20.37 -2.02 6.40
CA ARG A 200 -21.13 -1.35 7.47
C ARG A 200 -22.32 -2.19 7.93
N ASP A 201 -23.05 -2.80 7.00
CA ASP A 201 -24.24 -3.58 7.33
C ASP A 201 -23.89 -5.01 7.81
N LEU A 202 -22.75 -5.58 7.36
CA LEU A 202 -22.12 -6.74 8.01
C LEU A 202 -21.74 -6.44 9.46
N HIS A 203 -21.12 -5.29 9.75
CA HIS A 203 -20.73 -4.88 11.10
C HIS A 203 -21.95 -4.73 12.02
N LYS A 204 -23.05 -4.17 11.52
CA LYS A 204 -24.33 -4.12 12.25
C LYS A 204 -24.90 -5.52 12.55
N ALA A 205 -24.72 -6.48 11.65
CA ALA A 205 -25.13 -7.87 11.89
C ALA A 205 -24.26 -8.50 12.99
N ILE A 206 -22.93 -8.40 12.86
CA ILE A 206 -21.97 -8.88 13.88
C ILE A 206 -22.23 -8.24 15.26
N LYS A 207 -22.54 -6.94 15.32
CA LYS A 207 -22.88 -6.26 16.58
C LYS A 207 -24.19 -6.70 17.22
N GLN A 208 -25.15 -7.23 16.45
CA GLN A 208 -26.32 -7.91 17.04
C GLN A 208 -25.97 -9.29 17.59
N CYS A 209 -24.89 -9.90 17.08
CA CYS A 209 -24.39 -11.21 17.52
C CYS A 209 -23.40 -11.15 18.70
N GLU A 210 -22.78 -9.99 18.94
CA GLU A 210 -21.68 -9.79 19.90
C GLU A 210 -21.92 -10.41 21.29
N PRO A 211 -23.09 -10.27 21.96
CA PRO A 211 -23.32 -10.87 23.28
C PRO A 211 -23.25 -12.40 23.31
N ALA A 212 -23.35 -13.08 22.16
CA ALA A 212 -23.13 -14.53 22.06
C ALA A 212 -21.68 -14.85 21.69
N LEU A 213 -21.10 -14.09 20.75
CA LEU A 213 -19.73 -14.27 20.27
C LEU A 213 -18.67 -14.13 21.38
N ILE A 214 -18.92 -13.28 22.38
CA ILE A 214 -17.99 -13.07 23.52
C ILE A 214 -18.26 -14.02 24.71
N ALA A 215 -19.35 -14.79 24.68
CA ALA A 215 -19.85 -15.52 25.86
C ALA A 215 -19.74 -17.05 25.76
N VAL A 216 -19.74 -17.60 24.54
CA VAL A 216 -19.69 -19.06 24.29
C VAL A 216 -18.93 -19.37 23.00
N ASP A 217 -18.46 -20.60 22.87
CA ASP A 217 -17.94 -21.14 21.61
C ASP A 217 -19.06 -21.67 20.69
N PRO A 218 -18.83 -21.74 19.36
CA PRO A 218 -19.81 -22.27 18.41
C PRO A 218 -19.93 -23.80 18.49
N THR A 219 -21.17 -24.29 18.47
CA THR A 219 -21.47 -25.65 18.03
C THR A 219 -21.46 -25.66 16.49
N VAL A 220 -20.55 -26.42 15.88
CA VAL A 220 -20.44 -26.56 14.42
C VAL A 220 -21.16 -27.82 13.95
N THR A 221 -22.05 -27.70 12.96
CA THR A 221 -22.76 -28.82 12.33
C THR A 221 -22.63 -28.77 10.81
N TYR A 222 -22.41 -29.92 10.18
CA TYR A 222 -22.11 -30.06 8.77
C TYR A 222 -23.30 -30.66 8.02
N PHE A 223 -23.73 -30.03 6.92
CA PHE A 223 -24.91 -30.46 6.15
C PHE A 223 -24.58 -30.68 4.68
N GLY A 224 -25.02 -31.82 4.14
CA GLY A 224 -24.80 -32.18 2.73
C GLY A 224 -23.31 -32.16 2.35
N LYS A 225 -22.96 -31.30 1.38
CA LYS A 225 -21.58 -31.04 0.96
C LYS A 225 -21.40 -29.53 0.85
N ASN A 226 -20.31 -29.00 1.41
CA ASN A 226 -19.95 -27.58 1.41
C ASN A 226 -20.89 -26.65 2.23
N LEU A 227 -21.79 -27.18 3.07
CA LEU A 227 -22.65 -26.37 3.95
C LEU A 227 -22.32 -26.60 5.42
N GLU A 228 -22.24 -25.52 6.20
CA GLU A 228 -21.94 -25.54 7.63
C GLU A 228 -22.87 -24.58 8.40
N GLU A 229 -23.23 -24.97 9.62
CA GLU A 229 -23.91 -24.12 10.59
C GLU A 229 -23.01 -23.94 11.81
N HIS A 230 -22.72 -22.69 12.18
CA HIS A 230 -21.95 -22.33 13.38
C HIS A 230 -22.88 -21.61 14.35
N VAL A 231 -23.25 -22.24 15.47
CA VAL A 231 -24.32 -21.77 16.36
C VAL A 231 -23.81 -21.53 17.77
N TYR A 232 -23.93 -20.28 18.23
CA TYR A 232 -23.50 -19.79 19.53
C TYR A 232 -24.70 -19.81 20.50
N TYR A 233 -24.78 -20.81 21.36
CA TYR A 233 -25.90 -21.01 22.29
C TYR A 233 -25.62 -20.38 23.68
N ILE A 234 -26.12 -19.17 23.93
CA ILE A 234 -26.11 -18.57 25.29
C ILE A 234 -27.07 -19.35 26.22
N SER A 235 -28.22 -19.78 25.68
CA SER A 235 -29.20 -20.59 26.39
C SER A 235 -30.12 -21.34 25.41
N SER A 236 -30.99 -22.20 25.93
CA SER A 236 -31.99 -22.93 25.12
C SER A 236 -33.00 -22.05 24.37
N SER A 237 -33.04 -20.74 24.64
CA SER A 237 -33.94 -19.78 23.98
C SER A 237 -33.23 -18.57 23.37
N VAL A 238 -31.90 -18.46 23.51
CA VAL A 238 -31.09 -17.35 23.00
C VAL A 238 -29.84 -17.92 22.34
N CYS A 239 -29.77 -17.80 21.01
CA CYS A 239 -28.59 -18.17 20.24
C CYS A 239 -28.43 -17.28 19.01
N VAL A 240 -27.21 -17.27 18.46
CA VAL A 240 -26.86 -16.71 17.16
C VAL A 240 -26.47 -17.86 16.24
N ALA A 241 -26.84 -17.79 14.95
CA ALA A 241 -26.38 -18.74 13.94
C ALA A 241 -25.73 -18.04 12.74
N PHE A 242 -24.66 -18.66 12.23
CA PHE A 242 -24.08 -18.37 10.92
C PHE A 242 -24.32 -19.59 10.03
N LEU A 243 -24.99 -19.39 8.89
CA LEU A 243 -25.31 -20.45 7.92
C LEU A 243 -24.46 -20.23 6.67
N ALA A 244 -23.51 -21.12 6.41
CA ALA A 244 -22.48 -20.94 5.39
C ALA A 244 -22.65 -21.91 4.21
N ASN A 245 -22.46 -21.40 2.99
CA ASN A 245 -22.34 -22.18 1.76
C ASN A 245 -20.99 -21.88 1.09
N TYR A 246 -20.09 -22.86 1.14
CA TYR A 246 -18.75 -22.81 0.54
C TYR A 246 -18.73 -23.30 -0.91
N ASP A 247 -19.87 -23.72 -1.49
CA ASP A 247 -19.89 -24.06 -2.91
C ASP A 247 -19.76 -22.78 -3.76
N THR A 248 -18.71 -22.71 -4.56
CA THR A 248 -18.39 -21.55 -5.40
C THR A 248 -19.32 -21.35 -6.60
N LYS A 249 -20.23 -22.29 -6.89
CA LYS A 249 -21.06 -22.30 -8.11
C LYS A 249 -22.56 -22.50 -7.84
N SER A 250 -22.90 -23.16 -6.74
CA SER A 250 -24.24 -23.69 -6.48
C SER A 250 -24.89 -22.99 -5.29
N ALA A 251 -26.11 -22.49 -5.47
CA ALA A 251 -26.94 -22.08 -4.32
C ALA A 251 -27.48 -23.32 -3.61
N ALA A 252 -27.78 -23.19 -2.32
CA ALA A 252 -28.37 -24.25 -1.51
C ALA A 252 -29.46 -23.69 -0.58
N THR A 253 -30.51 -24.47 -0.32
CA THR A 253 -31.53 -24.15 0.69
C THR A 253 -31.27 -25.01 1.92
N VAL A 254 -31.01 -24.38 3.07
CA VAL A 254 -30.81 -25.04 4.37
C VAL A 254 -32.09 -24.94 5.20
N THR A 255 -32.38 -25.97 5.99
CA THR A 255 -33.52 -25.98 6.92
C THR A 255 -33.00 -25.82 8.34
N PHE A 256 -33.06 -24.60 8.88
CA PHE A 256 -32.57 -24.28 10.21
C PHE A 256 -33.75 -24.08 11.17
N GLY A 257 -33.82 -24.89 12.23
CA GLY A 257 -34.99 -24.95 13.10
C GLY A 257 -36.26 -25.30 12.33
N ASN A 258 -37.19 -24.34 12.24
CA ASN A 258 -38.45 -24.46 11.48
C ASN A 258 -38.47 -23.57 10.21
N SER A 259 -37.34 -22.97 9.84
CA SER A 259 -37.21 -22.02 8.73
C SER A 259 -36.38 -22.59 7.59
N HIS A 260 -36.66 -22.16 6.35
CA HIS A 260 -35.80 -22.42 5.19
C HIS A 260 -35.00 -21.16 4.83
N HIS A 261 -33.71 -21.33 4.57
CA HIS A 261 -32.78 -20.24 4.27
C HIS A 261 -32.05 -20.52 2.95
N ASP A 262 -32.26 -19.66 1.96
CA ASP A 262 -31.55 -19.75 0.67
C ASP A 262 -30.18 -19.07 0.76
N LEU A 263 -29.13 -19.87 0.64
CA LEU A 263 -27.73 -19.48 0.67
C LEU A 263 -27.16 -19.42 -0.76
N PRO A 264 -26.86 -18.23 -1.30
CA PRO A 264 -26.12 -18.09 -2.56
C PRO A 264 -24.76 -18.82 -2.53
N PRO A 265 -24.15 -19.09 -3.69
CA PRO A 265 -22.80 -19.61 -3.76
C PRO A 265 -21.81 -18.68 -3.03
N TRP A 266 -20.80 -19.26 -2.37
CA TRP A 266 -19.73 -18.54 -1.66
C TRP A 266 -20.28 -17.44 -0.72
N SER A 267 -21.17 -17.83 0.21
CA SER A 267 -21.86 -16.88 1.09
C SER A 267 -22.07 -17.39 2.52
N VAL A 268 -22.22 -16.46 3.46
CA VAL A 268 -22.65 -16.71 4.84
C VAL A 268 -23.86 -15.83 5.14
N SER A 269 -24.92 -16.42 5.70
CA SER A 269 -26.07 -15.73 6.28
C SER A 269 -25.94 -15.61 7.80
N ILE A 270 -26.30 -14.46 8.36
CA ILE A 270 -26.18 -14.15 9.80
C ILE A 270 -27.57 -14.00 10.41
N LEU A 271 -27.85 -14.79 11.45
CA LEU A 271 -29.13 -14.87 12.16
C LEU A 271 -28.90 -14.57 13.67
N PRO A 272 -29.01 -13.31 14.13
CA PRO A 272 -28.74 -12.93 15.53
C PRO A 272 -29.72 -13.50 16.57
N ASP A 273 -30.85 -14.04 16.11
CA ASP A 273 -31.93 -14.63 16.92
C ASP A 273 -32.18 -16.12 16.60
N CYS A 274 -31.27 -16.74 15.84
CA CYS A 274 -31.40 -18.08 15.25
C CYS A 274 -32.63 -18.30 14.33
N LYS A 275 -33.27 -17.24 13.79
CA LYS A 275 -34.51 -17.37 13.00
C LYS A 275 -34.57 -16.43 11.78
N THR A 276 -34.02 -15.23 11.92
CA THR A 276 -34.20 -14.11 11.00
C THR A 276 -32.87 -13.77 10.35
N GLU A 277 -32.74 -14.01 9.04
CA GLU A 277 -31.55 -13.55 8.30
C GLU A 277 -31.57 -12.01 8.22
N VAL A 278 -30.66 -11.35 8.93
CA VAL A 278 -30.51 -9.88 8.87
C VAL A 278 -29.48 -9.45 7.82
N PHE A 279 -28.61 -10.37 7.39
CA PHE A 279 -27.54 -10.14 6.43
C PHE A 279 -27.10 -11.44 5.76
N ASN A 280 -26.74 -11.37 4.47
CA ASN A 280 -25.96 -12.41 3.79
C ASN A 280 -24.86 -11.77 2.95
N THR A 281 -23.65 -12.34 3.01
CA THR A 281 -22.44 -11.73 2.42
C THR A 281 -22.50 -11.57 0.90
N ALA A 282 -23.32 -12.35 0.20
CA ALA A 282 -23.52 -12.24 -1.25
C ALA A 282 -24.77 -11.43 -1.67
N LYS A 283 -25.71 -11.16 -0.75
CA LYS A 283 -26.96 -10.39 -1.00
C LYS A 283 -26.72 -8.88 -0.80
N VAL A 284 -25.93 -8.28 -1.70
CA VAL A 284 -25.59 -6.85 -1.65
C VAL A 284 -26.83 -5.98 -1.92
N GLY A 285 -27.31 -5.28 -0.88
CA GLY A 285 -28.46 -4.37 -0.96
C GLY A 285 -28.11 -2.90 -1.21
N VAL A 286 -26.82 -2.55 -1.26
CA VAL A 286 -26.34 -1.17 -1.46
C VAL A 286 -26.10 -0.89 -2.94
N GLN A 287 -26.50 0.29 -3.41
CA GLN A 287 -26.32 0.72 -4.80
C GLN A 287 -24.87 1.16 -5.06
N SER A 288 -24.26 0.63 -6.13
CA SER A 288 -22.93 1.05 -6.58
C SER A 288 -22.92 2.52 -7.06
N ILE A 289 -21.84 3.24 -6.76
CA ILE A 289 -21.63 4.62 -7.23
C ILE A 289 -20.53 4.61 -8.31
N ILE A 290 -20.84 5.16 -9.49
CA ILE A 290 -19.84 5.38 -10.54
C ILE A 290 -19.15 6.73 -10.25
N LYS A 291 -17.88 6.67 -9.84
CA LYS A 291 -17.03 7.85 -9.64
C LYS A 291 -16.50 8.33 -11.00
N THR A 292 -16.35 9.65 -11.16
CA THR A 292 -15.87 10.26 -12.41
C THR A 292 -14.88 11.37 -12.13
N MET A 293 -13.79 11.41 -12.90
CA MET A 293 -12.88 12.56 -12.93
C MET A 293 -13.35 13.52 -14.02
N THR A 294 -13.79 14.72 -13.63
CA THR A 294 -14.26 15.77 -14.56
C THR A 294 -13.25 16.91 -14.65
N PRO A 295 -12.79 17.31 -15.85
CA PRO A 295 -11.90 18.46 -16.00
C PRO A 295 -12.52 19.74 -15.44
N THR A 296 -11.74 20.48 -14.66
CA THR A 296 -12.12 21.84 -14.22
C THR A 296 -11.87 22.85 -15.33
N ASN A 297 -12.54 24.02 -15.28
CA ASN A 297 -12.35 25.10 -16.27
C ASN A 297 -11.03 25.87 -16.11
N ILE A 298 -9.97 25.23 -15.59
CA ILE A 298 -8.67 25.86 -15.32
C ILE A 298 -7.70 25.59 -16.46
N THR A 299 -7.19 26.66 -17.06
CA THR A 299 -6.08 26.62 -18.02
C THR A 299 -4.77 26.93 -17.31
N PHE A 300 -3.77 26.07 -17.45
CA PHE A 300 -2.44 26.28 -16.89
C PHE A 300 -1.53 27.04 -17.87
N ASP A 301 -1.19 28.28 -17.54
CA ASP A 301 -0.11 29.00 -18.22
C ASP A 301 1.23 28.47 -17.72
N TRP A 302 1.88 27.64 -18.54
CA TRP A 302 3.13 26.97 -18.19
C TRP A 302 4.37 27.81 -18.50
N GLN A 303 5.36 27.70 -17.62
CA GLN A 303 6.76 28.05 -17.88
C GLN A 303 7.62 26.79 -17.75
N SER A 304 8.73 26.71 -18.49
CA SER A 304 9.67 25.58 -18.46
C SER A 304 11.12 25.99 -18.28
N TYR A 305 11.91 25.12 -17.65
CA TYR A 305 13.37 25.18 -17.58
C TYR A 305 13.92 23.77 -17.88
N THR A 306 14.79 23.64 -18.88
CA THR A 306 15.44 22.36 -19.21
C THR A 306 16.80 22.30 -18.53
N GLU A 307 17.04 21.20 -17.84
CA GLU A 307 18.28 20.91 -17.11
C GLU A 307 19.25 20.18 -18.05
N ASP A 308 20.46 20.73 -18.22
CA ASP A 308 21.49 20.13 -19.07
C ASP A 308 22.01 18.80 -18.47
N PRO A 309 22.32 17.78 -19.30
CA PRO A 309 22.95 16.56 -18.81
C PRO A 309 24.30 16.85 -18.16
N ALA A 310 24.54 16.29 -16.97
CA ALA A 310 25.78 16.55 -16.23
C ALA A 310 27.02 16.05 -16.97
N PHE A 311 28.15 16.71 -16.76
CA PHE A 311 29.42 16.40 -17.42
C PHE A 311 30.57 16.17 -16.44
N SER A 312 31.50 15.30 -16.84
CA SER A 312 32.79 14.96 -16.21
C SER A 312 33.75 16.13 -15.91
N SER A 313 33.33 17.36 -16.16
CA SER A 313 34.12 18.59 -15.94
C SER A 313 33.32 19.65 -15.19
N GLU A 314 32.37 19.24 -14.36
CA GLU A 314 31.70 20.10 -13.37
C GLU A 314 32.40 19.96 -12.02
N ASP A 315 32.64 21.10 -11.34
CA ASP A 315 33.48 21.18 -10.14
C ASP A 315 32.93 20.40 -8.94
N ASP A 316 31.63 20.09 -8.92
CA ASP A 316 30.94 19.34 -7.86
C ASP A 316 31.10 17.80 -7.99
N SER A 317 31.88 17.31 -8.96
CA SER A 317 31.99 15.87 -9.25
C SER A 317 33.00 15.12 -8.37
N VAL A 318 32.57 14.00 -7.78
CA VAL A 318 33.44 13.08 -7.03
C VAL A 318 33.95 11.98 -7.95
N THR A 319 35.27 11.72 -7.93
CA THR A 319 35.93 10.75 -8.81
C THR A 319 36.34 9.47 -8.07
N ALA A 320 36.27 8.33 -8.77
CA ALA A 320 36.68 7.02 -8.28
C ALA A 320 37.11 6.12 -9.45
N GLU A 321 38.05 5.21 -9.21
CA GLU A 321 38.48 4.18 -10.18
C GLU A 321 37.55 2.94 -10.20
N ALA A 322 36.30 3.10 -9.74
CA ALA A 322 35.30 2.04 -9.65
C ALA A 322 33.88 2.60 -9.78
N LEU A 323 32.93 1.77 -10.24
CA LEU A 323 31.51 2.06 -10.10
C LEU A 323 31.09 1.80 -8.64
N TRP A 324 30.44 2.79 -8.04
CA TRP A 324 29.87 2.67 -6.69
C TRP A 324 28.38 2.38 -6.75
N GLU A 325 27.83 1.73 -5.73
CA GLU A 325 26.40 1.48 -5.60
C GLU A 325 25.66 2.79 -5.23
N GLN A 326 24.50 3.04 -5.84
CA GLN A 326 23.81 4.32 -5.81
C GLN A 326 23.41 4.77 -4.39
N ILE A 327 22.77 3.91 -3.59
CA ILE A 327 22.32 4.23 -2.23
C ILE A 327 23.52 4.56 -1.34
N ASN A 328 24.63 3.83 -1.50
CA ASN A 328 25.87 4.06 -0.77
C ASN A 328 26.55 5.40 -1.11
N VAL A 329 26.51 5.86 -2.36
CA VAL A 329 27.01 7.20 -2.73
C VAL A 329 26.15 8.30 -2.14
N THR A 330 24.83 8.13 -2.24
CA THR A 330 23.87 9.24 -2.17
C THR A 330 23.16 9.37 -0.83
N ARG A 331 23.18 8.35 0.03
CA ARG A 331 22.54 8.34 1.36
C ARG A 331 21.08 8.82 1.32
N ASP A 332 20.38 8.39 0.29
CA ASP A 332 18.97 8.68 0.05
C ASP A 332 18.64 10.13 -0.41
N SER A 333 19.63 10.86 -0.99
CA SER A 333 19.49 12.24 -1.52
C SER A 333 19.84 12.57 -3.02
N SER A 334 20.20 11.65 -3.96
CA SER A 334 20.42 11.96 -5.43
C SER A 334 19.93 10.91 -6.49
N ASP A 335 18.80 11.18 -7.22
CA ASP A 335 17.58 10.34 -7.48
C ASP A 335 17.80 9.27 -8.57
N TYR A 336 18.25 9.58 -9.78
CA TYR A 336 18.98 10.74 -10.28
C TYR A 336 20.44 10.82 -9.76
N LEU A 337 21.15 9.68 -9.73
CA LEU A 337 22.61 9.67 -9.65
C LEU A 337 23.21 9.66 -11.05
N TRP A 338 24.11 10.61 -11.31
CA TRP A 338 24.91 10.67 -12.54
C TRP A 338 26.19 9.84 -12.40
N TYR A 339 26.38 8.86 -13.28
CA TYR A 339 27.67 8.22 -13.52
C TYR A 339 28.28 8.81 -14.80
N LEU A 340 29.48 9.37 -14.68
CA LEU A 340 30.11 10.19 -15.72
C LEU A 340 31.46 9.58 -16.11
N THR A 341 31.72 9.42 -17.41
CA THR A 341 33.01 8.92 -17.90
C THR A 341 33.35 9.43 -19.30
N ASP A 342 34.65 9.48 -19.60
CA ASP A 342 35.21 10.08 -20.81
C ASP A 342 35.88 9.01 -21.70
N VAL A 343 35.43 8.91 -22.95
CA VAL A 343 35.86 7.90 -23.93
C VAL A 343 36.57 8.57 -25.10
N ASN A 344 37.90 8.54 -25.08
CA ASN A 344 38.73 9.13 -26.13
C ASN A 344 38.90 8.17 -27.33
N ILE A 345 38.42 8.59 -28.50
CA ILE A 345 38.38 7.82 -29.74
C ILE A 345 39.50 8.24 -30.69
N SER A 346 40.26 7.26 -31.15
CA SER A 346 41.36 7.46 -32.10
C SER A 346 40.84 7.87 -33.49
N PRO A 347 41.50 8.82 -34.20
CA PRO A 347 41.23 9.08 -35.62
C PRO A 347 41.41 7.85 -36.52
N ASN A 348 42.05 6.80 -36.01
CA ASN A 348 42.30 5.56 -36.74
C ASN A 348 41.23 4.48 -36.56
N GLU A 349 40.23 4.69 -35.70
CA GLU A 349 39.16 3.71 -35.46
C GLU A 349 38.41 3.29 -36.73
N SER A 350 38.01 2.03 -36.78
CA SER A 350 37.39 1.43 -37.97
C SER A 350 36.03 2.08 -38.30
N PHE A 351 35.22 2.35 -37.28
CA PHE A 351 33.90 2.98 -37.42
C PHE A 351 33.95 4.43 -37.89
N ILE A 352 35.05 5.15 -37.63
CA ILE A 352 35.27 6.51 -38.14
C ILE A 352 35.51 6.51 -39.67
N LYS A 353 36.05 5.41 -40.21
CA LYS A 353 36.51 5.34 -41.60
C LYS A 353 35.51 4.70 -42.57
N ASN A 354 34.80 3.66 -42.15
CA ASN A 354 33.69 3.01 -42.89
C ASN A 354 33.00 1.85 -42.09
N GLY A 355 33.43 1.55 -40.86
CA GLY A 355 32.88 0.45 -40.05
C GLY A 355 31.52 0.76 -39.40
N PRO A 356 30.87 -0.25 -38.79
CA PRO A 356 29.63 -0.05 -38.03
C PRO A 356 29.88 0.79 -36.77
N SER A 357 28.91 1.61 -36.36
CA SER A 357 28.96 2.37 -35.12
C SER A 357 29.20 1.47 -33.89
N PRO A 358 29.96 1.93 -32.88
CA PRO A 358 30.23 1.16 -31.68
C PRO A 358 28.95 0.98 -30.85
N ILE A 359 28.79 -0.19 -30.24
CA ILE A 359 27.70 -0.50 -29.31
C ILE A 359 28.16 -0.13 -27.90
N LEU A 360 27.34 0.63 -27.18
CA LEU A 360 27.52 0.90 -25.75
C LEU A 360 26.58 -0.01 -24.97
N THR A 361 27.15 -0.98 -24.24
CA THR A 361 26.42 -1.82 -23.30
C THR A 361 26.63 -1.31 -21.88
N ALA A 362 25.56 -1.01 -21.17
CA ALA A 362 25.56 -0.56 -19.78
C ALA A 362 24.56 -1.39 -18.96
N ASN A 363 25.07 -2.11 -17.96
CA ASN A 363 24.26 -2.89 -17.03
C ASN A 363 24.04 -2.10 -15.73
N SER A 364 22.81 -2.07 -15.20
CA SER A 364 22.48 -1.45 -13.92
C SER A 364 21.68 -2.41 -13.02
N ALA A 365 21.79 -2.22 -11.71
CA ALA A 365 20.91 -2.86 -10.74
C ALA A 365 19.45 -2.38 -10.85
N GLY A 366 19.24 -1.18 -11.41
CA GLY A 366 17.93 -0.57 -11.65
C GLY A 366 17.90 0.92 -11.28
N HIS A 367 16.74 1.58 -11.27
CA HIS A 367 15.41 1.09 -11.69
C HIS A 367 15.00 1.68 -13.07
N VAL A 368 15.56 2.85 -13.42
CA VAL A 368 15.58 3.43 -14.78
C VAL A 368 17.02 3.87 -15.10
N LEU A 369 17.40 3.81 -16.39
CA LEU A 369 18.69 4.29 -16.89
C LEU A 369 18.49 5.10 -18.17
N HIS A 370 18.85 6.39 -18.13
CA HIS A 370 18.96 7.24 -19.32
C HIS A 370 20.42 7.36 -19.76
N VAL A 371 20.70 7.17 -21.04
CA VAL A 371 22.07 7.16 -21.58
C VAL A 371 22.27 8.38 -22.48
N PHE A 372 23.12 9.32 -22.04
CA PHE A 372 23.50 10.49 -22.82
C PHE A 372 24.93 10.35 -23.35
N VAL A 373 25.13 10.74 -24.60
CA VAL A 373 26.42 10.74 -25.30
C VAL A 373 26.65 12.12 -25.88
N ASN A 374 27.73 12.78 -25.47
CA ASN A 374 28.07 14.15 -25.85
C ASN A 374 26.90 15.15 -25.62
N GLY A 375 26.17 14.99 -24.51
CA GLY A 375 25.01 15.81 -24.15
C GLY A 375 23.71 15.46 -24.87
N GLN A 376 23.68 14.43 -25.74
CA GLN A 376 22.48 14.00 -26.45
C GLN A 376 21.97 12.65 -25.93
N LEU A 377 20.68 12.58 -25.59
CA LEU A 377 20.03 11.33 -25.19
C LEU A 377 20.11 10.31 -26.33
N SER A 378 20.81 9.20 -26.10
CA SER A 378 20.94 8.10 -27.04
C SER A 378 19.83 7.06 -26.85
N GLY A 379 19.43 6.78 -25.60
CA GLY A 379 18.31 5.90 -25.30
C GLY A 379 17.95 5.83 -23.82
N THR A 380 16.98 4.97 -23.47
CA THR A 380 16.47 4.80 -22.10
C THR A 380 15.93 3.39 -21.91
N VAL A 381 16.21 2.78 -20.77
CA VAL A 381 15.66 1.49 -20.34
C VAL A 381 15.15 1.58 -18.91
N TYR A 382 14.11 0.82 -18.57
CA TYR A 382 13.49 0.77 -17.23
C TYR A 382 13.02 -0.65 -16.92
N GLY A 383 12.90 -0.94 -15.63
CA GLY A 383 12.49 -2.26 -15.12
C GLY A 383 11.02 -2.28 -14.67
N GLY A 384 10.70 -3.26 -13.84
CA GLY A 384 9.45 -3.33 -13.07
C GLY A 384 9.71 -3.98 -11.71
N LEU A 385 8.66 -4.10 -10.88
CA LEU A 385 8.74 -4.58 -9.50
C LEU A 385 9.56 -5.89 -9.34
N ASP A 386 9.20 -6.93 -10.08
CA ASP A 386 9.87 -8.24 -10.02
C ASP A 386 11.29 -8.24 -10.63
N ASN A 387 11.57 -7.30 -11.53
CA ASN A 387 12.78 -7.26 -12.36
C ASN A 387 13.28 -5.81 -12.52
N PRO A 388 13.91 -5.22 -11.48
CA PRO A 388 14.44 -3.85 -11.55
C PRO A 388 15.74 -3.73 -12.36
N LYS A 389 16.46 -4.85 -12.58
CA LYS A 389 17.78 -4.90 -13.23
C LYS A 389 17.69 -4.59 -14.73
N LEU A 390 18.68 -3.85 -15.24
CA LEU A 390 18.64 -3.27 -16.60
C LEU A 390 19.90 -3.62 -17.40
N THR A 391 19.71 -3.74 -18.72
CA THR A 391 20.79 -3.66 -19.72
C THR A 391 20.37 -2.70 -20.82
N PHE A 392 21.05 -1.57 -20.94
CA PHE A 392 21.09 -0.79 -22.18
C PHE A 392 22.15 -1.41 -23.10
N SER A 393 21.89 -1.54 -24.40
CA SER A 393 22.87 -2.09 -25.35
C SER A 393 22.58 -1.68 -26.81
N GLU A 394 22.85 -0.42 -27.15
CA GLU A 394 22.55 0.14 -28.49
C GLU A 394 23.79 0.81 -29.13
N SER A 395 23.72 1.03 -30.44
CA SER A 395 24.76 1.72 -31.20
C SER A 395 24.79 3.22 -30.90
N VAL A 396 25.96 3.77 -30.55
CA VAL A 396 26.13 5.17 -30.14
C VAL A 396 27.00 5.99 -31.10
N ASN A 397 26.71 7.29 -31.18
CA ASN A 397 27.38 8.23 -32.08
C ASN A 397 28.61 8.88 -31.42
N LEU A 398 29.74 8.18 -31.43
CA LEU A 398 31.04 8.70 -30.97
C LEU A 398 31.80 9.43 -32.08
N LYS A 399 32.50 10.49 -31.71
CA LYS A 399 33.31 11.36 -32.57
C LYS A 399 34.79 11.13 -32.29
N VAL A 400 35.67 11.53 -33.22
CA VAL A 400 37.13 11.53 -33.00
C VAL A 400 37.49 12.47 -31.84
N GLY A 401 38.41 12.05 -30.97
CA GLY A 401 38.76 12.76 -29.75
C GLY A 401 37.91 12.33 -28.55
N ASN A 402 37.83 13.17 -27.53
CA ASN A 402 37.14 12.85 -26.29
C ASN A 402 35.62 12.91 -26.44
N ASN A 403 34.92 11.87 -25.94
CA ASN A 403 33.46 11.79 -25.88
C ASN A 403 32.99 11.67 -24.45
N LYS A 404 32.03 12.49 -24.04
CA LYS A 404 31.45 12.42 -22.69
C LYS A 404 30.28 11.45 -22.68
N ILE A 405 30.33 10.45 -21.81
CA ILE A 405 29.24 9.49 -21.55
C ILE A 405 28.66 9.84 -20.19
N SER A 406 27.39 10.25 -20.17
CA SER A 406 26.68 10.64 -18.95
C SER A 406 25.47 9.73 -18.77
N LEU A 407 25.52 8.89 -17.74
CA LEU A 407 24.50 7.91 -17.42
C LEU A 407 23.69 8.43 -16.23
N LEU A 408 22.39 8.68 -16.41
CA LEU A 408 21.50 9.03 -15.32
C LEU A 408 20.77 7.77 -14.84
N SER A 409 21.18 7.28 -13.67
CA SER A 409 20.51 6.20 -12.96
C SER A 409 19.39 6.77 -12.11
N VAL A 410 18.22 6.14 -12.11
CA VAL A 410 17.05 6.57 -11.33
C VAL A 410 16.51 5.42 -10.50
N ALA A 411 16.36 5.64 -9.19
CA ALA A 411 15.61 4.78 -8.31
C ALA A 411 14.11 5.14 -8.36
N VAL A 412 13.25 4.14 -8.22
CA VAL A 412 11.79 4.29 -8.21
C VAL A 412 11.27 3.48 -7.03
N GLY A 413 10.71 4.17 -6.03
CA GLY A 413 10.35 3.55 -4.75
C GLY A 413 11.55 3.30 -3.82
N LEU A 414 12.73 3.79 -4.19
CA LEU A 414 13.74 4.23 -3.24
C LEU A 414 14.04 5.72 -3.52
N PRO A 415 14.18 6.58 -2.49
CA PRO A 415 14.14 8.04 -2.63
C PRO A 415 15.15 8.75 -3.53
N VAL A 416 16.14 9.47 -2.95
CA VAL A 416 17.20 10.21 -3.64
C VAL A 416 16.99 11.78 -4.04
N GLY A 417 17.36 12.41 -5.20
CA GLY A 417 17.23 13.88 -5.65
C GLY A 417 18.02 14.51 -6.92
N LEU A 418 17.71 15.70 -7.53
CA LEU A 418 18.35 16.33 -8.78
C LEU A 418 19.10 17.71 -8.65
N LYS A 419 19.71 18.28 -9.72
CA LYS A 419 20.32 19.65 -9.74
C LYS A 419 19.26 20.76 -9.65
N GLY A 420 18.11 20.60 -10.30
CA GLY A 420 16.94 21.46 -10.04
C GLY A 420 16.41 21.35 -8.60
N GLU A 421 16.76 20.30 -7.85
CA GLU A 421 16.45 20.17 -6.42
C GLU A 421 17.51 20.79 -5.52
N SER A 422 18.80 20.74 -5.86
CA SER A 422 19.83 21.54 -5.17
C SER A 422 19.60 23.05 -5.35
N LEU A 423 19.12 23.46 -6.53
CA LEU A 423 18.61 24.81 -6.81
C LEU A 423 17.23 25.10 -6.18
N SER A 424 16.61 24.13 -5.49
CA SER A 424 15.32 24.26 -4.80
C SER A 424 14.18 24.81 -5.66
N LEU A 425 14.17 24.50 -6.97
CA LEU A 425 13.20 25.04 -7.95
C LEU A 425 11.74 24.63 -7.67
N HIS A 426 11.55 23.63 -6.80
CA HIS A 426 10.24 23.17 -6.34
C HIS A 426 9.65 23.98 -5.17
N THR A 427 10.38 24.97 -4.65
CA THR A 427 9.95 25.83 -3.51
C THR A 427 9.36 27.16 -3.99
N ILE A 428 8.49 27.78 -3.17
CA ILE A 428 8.03 29.17 -3.40
C ILE A 428 9.04 30.19 -2.88
N ILE A 429 9.72 29.85 -1.79
CA ILE A 429 10.67 30.71 -1.07
C ILE A 429 11.95 29.89 -0.90
N GLY A 430 13.08 30.42 -1.40
CA GLY A 430 14.37 29.71 -1.41
C GLY A 430 14.81 29.17 -2.78
N SER A 431 13.94 29.18 -3.79
CA SER A 431 14.29 28.78 -5.16
C SER A 431 15.34 29.70 -5.77
N SER A 432 16.44 29.13 -6.28
CA SER A 432 17.44 29.87 -7.05
C SER A 432 16.87 30.44 -8.35
N SER A 433 17.43 31.56 -8.82
CA SER A 433 17.03 32.19 -10.07
C SER A 433 17.59 31.43 -11.27
N VAL A 434 16.71 30.98 -12.17
CA VAL A 434 17.05 30.37 -13.47
C VAL A 434 16.18 31.00 -14.57
N GLU A 435 16.62 30.93 -15.83
CA GLU A 435 15.87 31.48 -16.96
C GLU A 435 14.71 30.55 -17.36
N TRP A 436 13.48 30.98 -17.08
CA TRP A 436 12.25 30.26 -17.40
C TRP A 436 11.70 30.68 -18.77
N THR A 437 11.52 29.73 -19.68
CA THR A 437 10.89 29.96 -20.99
C THR A 437 9.38 29.79 -20.94
N GLN A 438 8.65 30.45 -21.84
CA GLN A 438 7.18 30.41 -21.89
C GLN A 438 6.64 30.62 -23.32
N GLY A 439 5.34 30.41 -23.51
CA GLY A 439 4.66 30.65 -24.79
C GLY A 439 5.16 29.76 -25.93
N SER A 440 5.60 30.35 -27.04
CA SER A 440 6.19 29.63 -28.18
C SER A 440 7.50 28.93 -27.84
N SER A 441 8.25 29.44 -26.87
CA SER A 441 9.54 28.89 -26.41
C SER A 441 9.40 27.87 -25.26
N LEU A 442 8.17 27.49 -24.89
CA LEU A 442 7.93 26.43 -23.91
C LEU A 442 8.48 25.10 -24.43
N ALA A 443 9.34 24.46 -23.64
CA ALA A 443 9.93 23.17 -23.96
C ALA A 443 8.85 22.08 -24.10
N LYS A 444 8.95 21.26 -25.15
CA LYS A 444 7.97 20.20 -25.49
C LYS A 444 8.73 18.93 -25.86
N LYS A 445 8.37 17.82 -25.21
CA LYS A 445 9.00 16.48 -25.38
C LYS A 445 10.52 16.47 -25.15
N GLN A 446 11.04 17.41 -24.35
CA GLN A 446 12.42 17.38 -23.89
C GLN A 446 12.54 16.55 -22.60
N PRO A 447 13.60 15.77 -22.41
CA PRO A 447 13.91 15.14 -21.12
C PRO A 447 14.31 16.21 -20.08
N LEU A 448 14.45 15.81 -18.82
CA LEU A 448 15.02 16.62 -17.72
C LEU A 448 14.51 18.07 -17.68
N THR A 449 13.20 18.26 -17.86
CA THR A 449 12.60 19.59 -17.99
C THR A 449 11.62 19.84 -16.84
N TRP A 450 11.95 20.84 -16.04
CA TRP A 450 11.11 21.41 -15.00
C TRP A 450 9.99 22.23 -15.63
N TYR A 451 8.79 22.12 -15.07
CA TYR A 451 7.62 22.90 -15.46
C TYR A 451 7.00 23.52 -14.23
N LYS A 452 6.57 24.78 -14.33
CA LYS A 452 5.79 25.46 -13.28
C LYS A 452 4.66 26.27 -13.88
N THR A 453 3.62 26.50 -13.08
CA THR A 453 2.48 27.35 -13.41
C THR A 453 1.97 28.00 -12.11
N THR A 454 0.96 28.85 -12.19
CA THR A 454 0.23 29.37 -11.02
C THR A 454 -1.23 29.54 -11.42
N PHE A 455 -2.13 29.02 -10.60
CA PHE A 455 -3.56 28.96 -10.87
C PHE A 455 -4.33 29.22 -9.57
N ASN A 456 -5.58 29.66 -9.69
CA ASN A 456 -6.48 29.79 -8.55
C ASN A 456 -7.09 28.41 -8.22
N ALA A 457 -7.25 28.08 -6.95
CA ALA A 457 -7.90 26.82 -6.56
C ALA A 457 -9.33 26.71 -7.15
N PRO A 458 -9.76 25.52 -7.62
CA PRO A 458 -11.15 25.28 -8.01
C PRO A 458 -12.14 25.64 -6.90
N SER A 459 -13.33 26.11 -7.28
CA SER A 459 -14.44 26.31 -6.35
C SER A 459 -15.14 24.99 -6.03
N GLY A 460 -15.18 24.60 -4.76
CA GLY A 460 -15.89 23.39 -4.31
C GLY A 460 -15.38 22.91 -2.95
N ASN A 461 -15.82 21.72 -2.54
CA ASN A 461 -15.16 20.91 -1.51
C ASN A 461 -14.86 19.49 -2.02
N ASP A 462 -15.08 19.24 -3.31
CA ASP A 462 -14.88 17.95 -3.95
C ASP A 462 -13.38 17.68 -4.12
N PRO A 463 -12.90 16.43 -4.00
CA PRO A 463 -11.49 16.12 -4.16
C PRO A 463 -10.94 16.45 -5.55
N LEU A 464 -9.63 16.70 -5.61
CA LEU A 464 -8.95 17.16 -6.83
C LEU A 464 -7.80 16.22 -7.20
N ALA A 465 -7.70 15.91 -8.49
CA ALA A 465 -6.58 15.20 -9.11
C ALA A 465 -5.96 16.06 -10.23
N LEU A 466 -4.74 15.73 -10.65
CA LEU A 466 -4.10 16.30 -11.83
C LEU A 466 -4.05 15.25 -12.94
N ASP A 467 -4.68 15.54 -14.09
CA ASP A 467 -4.57 14.67 -15.28
C ASP A 467 -3.16 14.79 -15.88
N MET A 468 -2.36 13.74 -15.67
CA MET A 468 -0.99 13.62 -16.14
C MET A 468 -0.85 12.77 -17.42
N SER A 469 -1.96 12.35 -18.05
CA SER A 469 -1.98 11.44 -19.22
C SER A 469 -1.20 11.97 -20.45
N SER A 470 -0.99 13.29 -20.52
CA SER A 470 -0.20 13.95 -21.58
C SER A 470 1.32 13.98 -21.30
N THR A 471 1.76 13.44 -20.17
CA THR A 471 3.15 13.50 -19.68
C THR A 471 3.74 12.10 -19.46
N ARG A 472 5.02 12.03 -19.09
CA ARG A 472 5.74 10.81 -18.70
C ARG A 472 6.72 11.14 -17.58
N ASP A 473 6.85 10.21 -16.63
CA ASP A 473 7.92 10.01 -15.65
C ASP A 473 8.38 11.28 -14.91
N ARG A 474 7.67 11.65 -13.82
CA ARG A 474 7.90 12.91 -13.08
C ARG A 474 7.62 12.81 -11.59
N GLN A 475 8.39 13.54 -10.78
CA GLN A 475 7.92 14.04 -9.50
C GLN A 475 6.97 15.24 -9.70
N LEU A 476 6.04 15.46 -8.77
CA LEU A 476 5.10 16.59 -8.73
C LEU A 476 5.14 17.23 -7.34
N ARG A 477 5.12 18.57 -7.26
CA ARG A 477 4.94 19.29 -5.99
C ARG A 477 3.94 20.45 -6.16
N PHE A 478 2.93 20.48 -5.30
CA PHE A 478 1.99 21.61 -5.17
C PHE A 478 2.31 22.38 -3.91
N ASN A 479 2.29 23.71 -4.00
CA ASN A 479 2.49 24.61 -2.87
C ASN A 479 1.34 25.63 -2.85
N LEU A 480 0.65 25.77 -1.72
CA LEU A 480 -0.36 26.82 -1.51
C LEU A 480 0.32 28.17 -1.23
N LYS A 481 -0.37 29.27 -1.56
CA LYS A 481 0.03 30.66 -1.29
C LYS A 481 -0.99 31.37 -0.41
#